data_AF-A0A2A9HB46-F1
#
_entry.id   AF-A0A2A9HB46-F1
#
_cell.length_a   1.000
_cell.length_b   1.000
_cell.length_c   1.000
_cell.angle_alpha   90.00
_cell.angle_beta   90.00
_cell.angle_gamma   90.00
#
_symmetry.space_group_name_H-M   'P 1'
#
loop_
_entity.id
_entity.type
_entity.pdbx_description
1 polymer ?
#
loop_
_entity_poly.entity_id
_entity_poly.type
_entity_poly.pdbx_seq_one_letter_code
_entity_poly.pdbx_strand_id
1 'polypeptide(L)'
;MEHPGPAGARNPWLPWFVASIAAFGLSLGALAFVLVEAVTDGTGGPAAGVPPPEPTPEPPLRYQGALPAAAAGLGLVPAGPGEPADLAFEPAGPGGGVPVRLFIPAAAPGAGVDALAGEQLAAALRGEVASWAAFGGFDRAIEPGFLGAPAEAQGILEGLGAGTFDLSRFRFFATAEELRATLALDSGMLAIVPFEALRPPMVALAIDGMDPARGFGEPARWPLAERVAVRALTPAGEAARAQAEAAIAVQLPPVTRVVATGDILMSRCTLAAIRATGDWASPLRSPVGDFLAAADIAAGSLDGSIQDYAEPYGCIPTTNLTSPPEVIAALTHAGFDVLTVATNHVFDCADGGCGARAMLRTIDLLRAAGIATVGGGANLAEALEPVIIERNGVRFGFLGFDDIAAEDIGATETEPGTAPLDDSYADERSTPPREPAFYKPAELLSLSRFEGAIRDLKARADVVIVLVQSGYEDTHEPSPRSTKAARAAVDAGADLVVGNQAHWVQWVEVRGDAFIAYALGNFIFDQVWTPEHTQGYLLEATFHGAKLSTIRMLPYVIEGQYRPMFAEGPTRLKVIQDVLGR
;
A
#
# COMPACT_ATOMS: atom_id res chain seq x y z
N MET A 1 21.00 78.86 -62.21
CA MET A 1 20.20 77.64 -62.02
C MET A 1 20.93 76.80 -61.00
N GLU A 2 20.25 76.58 -59.89
CA GLU A 2 20.76 75.98 -58.65
C GLU A 2 20.97 74.45 -58.73
N HIS A 3 21.78 73.98 -57.78
CA HIS A 3 22.26 72.62 -57.51
C HIS A 3 21.17 71.52 -57.42
N PRO A 4 21.57 70.24 -57.57
CA PRO A 4 21.84 69.43 -56.36
C PRO A 4 23.06 68.50 -56.45
N GLY A 5 23.66 68.20 -55.31
CA GLY A 5 24.69 67.16 -55.10
C GLY A 5 24.91 66.93 -53.59
N PRO A 6 25.44 65.77 -53.18
CA PRO A 6 24.63 64.57 -53.02
C PRO A 6 24.46 64.11 -51.56
N ALA A 7 23.46 63.24 -51.37
CA ALA A 7 23.01 62.66 -50.12
C ALA A 7 24.10 61.87 -49.38
N GLY A 8 24.29 62.19 -48.10
CA GLY A 8 25.12 61.42 -47.18
C GLY A 8 24.47 60.09 -46.82
N ALA A 9 25.07 58.99 -47.26
CA ALA A 9 24.71 57.64 -46.84
C ALA A 9 24.98 57.46 -45.34
N ARG A 10 23.94 57.13 -44.58
CA ARG A 10 24.08 56.71 -43.17
C ARG A 10 24.67 55.30 -43.16
N ASN A 11 25.81 55.14 -42.48
CA ASN A 11 26.49 53.86 -42.31
C ASN A 11 25.60 52.88 -41.50
N PRO A 12 25.13 51.77 -42.08
CA PRO A 12 24.21 50.83 -41.41
C PRO A 12 24.86 50.09 -40.22
N TRP A 13 26.19 50.21 -40.05
CA TRP A 13 26.94 49.58 -38.96
C TRP A 13 27.07 50.46 -37.72
N LEU A 14 26.69 51.73 -37.78
CA LEU A 14 26.84 52.66 -36.65
C LEU A 14 26.04 52.22 -35.40
N PRO A 15 24.80 51.72 -35.49
CA PRO A 15 24.07 51.22 -34.33
C PRO A 15 24.76 50.02 -33.67
N TRP A 16 25.31 49.12 -34.48
CA TRP A 16 26.05 47.94 -34.01
C TRP A 16 27.40 48.29 -33.40
N PHE A 17 28.08 49.31 -33.93
CA PHE A 17 29.33 49.83 -33.36
C PHE A 17 29.09 50.50 -32.00
N VAL A 18 28.01 51.28 -31.86
CA VAL A 18 27.63 51.90 -30.58
C VAL A 18 27.22 50.84 -29.55
N ALA A 19 26.47 49.82 -29.95
CA ALA A 19 26.13 48.68 -29.07
C ALA A 19 27.38 47.87 -28.66
N SER A 20 28.34 47.70 -29.56
CA SER A 20 29.60 46.99 -29.28
C SER A 20 30.50 47.80 -28.33
N ILE A 21 30.54 49.13 -28.45
CA ILE A 21 31.26 50.00 -27.51
C ILE A 21 30.59 49.97 -26.12
N ALA A 22 29.26 49.96 -26.05
CA ALA A 22 28.54 49.85 -24.78
C ALA A 22 28.79 48.50 -24.08
N ALA A 23 28.78 47.39 -24.85
CA ALA A 23 29.11 46.06 -24.33
C ALA A 23 30.59 45.96 -23.91
N PHE A 24 31.52 46.58 -24.65
CA PHE A 24 32.93 46.64 -24.28
C PHE A 24 33.18 47.51 -23.04
N GLY A 25 32.43 48.60 -22.86
CA GLY A 25 32.46 49.45 -21.66
C GLY A 25 31.95 48.73 -20.41
N LEU A 26 30.85 47.96 -20.53
CA LEU A 26 30.35 47.08 -19.45
C LEU A 26 31.35 45.97 -19.11
N SER A 27 32.02 45.40 -20.12
CA SER A 27 33.06 44.38 -19.94
C SER A 27 34.32 44.94 -19.25
N LEU A 28 34.72 46.17 -19.59
CA LEU A 28 35.81 46.88 -18.90
C LEU A 28 35.44 47.28 -17.47
N GLY A 29 34.16 47.60 -17.20
CA GLY A 29 33.66 47.84 -15.85
C GLY A 29 33.69 46.58 -14.98
N ALA A 30 33.30 45.43 -15.54
CA ALA A 30 33.42 44.13 -14.87
C ALA A 30 34.89 43.73 -14.67
N LEU A 31 35.77 43.98 -15.66
CA LEU A 31 37.19 43.71 -15.55
C LEU A 31 37.87 44.64 -14.52
N ALA A 32 37.44 45.90 -14.42
CA ALA A 32 37.90 46.84 -13.39
C ALA A 32 37.45 46.43 -11.99
N PHE A 33 36.25 45.85 -11.85
CA PHE A 33 35.79 45.31 -10.56
C PHE A 33 36.60 44.06 -10.15
N VAL A 34 36.89 43.17 -11.10
CA VAL A 34 37.75 41.99 -10.89
C VAL A 34 39.22 42.36 -10.65
N LEU A 35 39.73 43.41 -11.30
CA LEU A 35 41.10 43.92 -11.08
C LEU A 35 41.22 44.72 -9.79
N VAL A 36 40.18 45.44 -9.35
CA VAL A 36 40.17 46.08 -8.03
C VAL A 36 40.13 45.03 -6.93
N GLU A 37 39.36 43.94 -7.08
CA GLU A 37 39.43 42.79 -6.16
C GLU A 37 40.80 42.07 -6.21
N ALA A 38 41.44 41.97 -7.38
CA ALA A 38 42.72 41.27 -7.52
C ALA A 38 43.95 42.10 -7.11
N VAL A 39 43.85 43.44 -7.08
CA VAL A 39 44.99 44.35 -6.78
C VAL A 39 44.94 44.90 -5.35
N THR A 40 43.84 44.75 -4.60
CA THR A 40 43.81 45.14 -3.18
C THR A 40 44.47 44.15 -2.22
N ASP A 41 44.73 42.90 -2.61
CA ASP A 41 45.32 41.90 -1.68
C ASP A 41 46.65 41.29 -2.15
N GLY A 42 47.50 42.11 -2.77
CA GLY A 42 48.91 41.80 -3.04
C GLY A 42 49.89 42.56 -2.14
N THR A 43 50.35 41.91 -1.07
CA THR A 43 51.69 42.10 -0.46
C THR A 43 52.05 43.50 0.09
N GLY A 44 51.36 43.92 1.14
CA GLY A 44 51.94 44.77 2.18
C GLY A 44 51.84 44.01 3.50
N GLY A 45 52.94 43.43 3.98
CA GLY A 45 52.96 42.57 5.16
C GLY A 45 52.26 43.20 6.37
N PRO A 46 51.10 42.68 6.81
CA PRO A 46 50.62 42.92 8.14
C PRO A 46 51.49 42.06 9.08
N ALA A 47 51.70 42.51 10.32
CA ALA A 47 52.15 41.61 11.39
C ALA A 47 51.38 40.30 11.26
N ALA A 48 52.06 39.14 11.31
CA ALA A 48 51.45 37.82 11.17
C ALA A 48 50.14 37.79 11.98
N GLY A 49 49.03 38.06 11.28
CA GLY A 49 47.71 38.04 11.86
C GLY A 49 47.48 36.59 12.11
N VAL A 50 47.43 36.21 13.38
CA VAL A 50 47.00 34.89 13.80
C VAL A 50 45.78 34.57 12.93
N PRO A 51 45.79 33.49 12.11
CA PRO A 51 44.59 33.10 11.38
C PRO A 51 43.44 33.15 12.39
N PRO A 52 42.24 33.67 12.03
CA PRO A 52 41.12 33.61 12.95
C PRO A 52 41.11 32.17 13.47
N PRO A 53 41.18 31.96 14.79
CA PRO A 53 41.33 30.62 15.32
C PRO A 53 40.27 29.78 14.62
N GLU A 54 40.67 28.64 14.02
CA GLU A 54 39.69 27.64 13.62
C GLU A 54 38.69 27.56 14.77
N PRO A 55 37.37 27.74 14.52
CA PRO A 55 36.41 27.76 15.61
C PRO A 55 36.71 26.53 16.44
N THR A 56 37.21 26.77 17.65
CA THR A 56 37.61 25.68 18.54
C THR A 56 36.38 24.79 18.60
N PRO A 57 36.45 23.52 18.18
CA PRO A 57 35.28 22.67 18.14
C PRO A 57 34.62 22.79 19.50
N GLU A 58 33.38 23.27 19.51
CA GLU A 58 32.69 23.48 20.77
C GLU A 58 32.76 22.18 21.54
N PRO A 59 33.13 22.22 22.84
CA PRO A 59 33.25 21.01 23.61
C PRO A 59 31.93 20.24 23.52
N PRO A 60 31.97 18.91 23.31
CA PRO A 60 30.75 18.15 23.11
C PRO A 60 29.85 18.30 24.33
N LEU A 61 28.56 18.51 24.07
CA LEU A 61 27.58 18.70 25.13
C LEU A 61 27.51 17.46 26.00
N ARG A 62 27.41 17.69 27.32
CA ARG A 62 27.30 16.61 28.29
C ARG A 62 25.85 16.27 28.56
N TYR A 63 25.55 14.99 28.74
CA TYR A 63 24.21 14.54 29.11
C TYR A 63 24.19 13.73 30.41
N GLN A 64 23.05 13.73 31.09
CA GLN A 64 22.74 12.82 32.18
C GLN A 64 21.44 12.05 31.90
N GLY A 65 21.29 10.87 32.52
CA GLY A 65 20.13 9.99 32.33
C GLY A 65 20.35 8.92 31.26
N ALA A 66 19.27 8.23 30.89
CA ALA A 66 19.30 7.18 29.89
C ALA A 66 19.20 7.80 28.49
N LEU A 67 20.28 7.71 27.70
CA LEU A 67 20.30 8.24 26.34
C LEU A 67 19.50 7.33 25.40
N PRO A 68 18.46 7.83 24.71
CA PRO A 68 17.76 7.05 23.70
C PRO A 68 18.73 6.64 22.58
N ALA A 69 18.59 5.43 22.04
CA ALA A 69 19.49 4.93 21.00
C ALA A 69 19.57 5.88 19.77
N ALA A 70 18.46 6.53 19.42
CA ALA A 70 18.39 7.50 18.33
C ALA A 70 19.24 8.77 18.56
N ALA A 71 19.56 9.12 19.81
CA ALA A 71 20.44 10.25 20.13
C ALA A 71 21.94 9.93 19.97
N ALA A 72 22.33 8.69 19.66
CA ALA A 72 23.76 8.32 19.55
C ALA A 72 24.52 9.16 18.49
N GLY A 73 23.84 9.63 17.45
CA GLY A 73 24.43 10.47 16.40
C GLY A 73 24.64 11.94 16.77
N LEU A 74 24.20 12.39 17.95
CA LEU A 74 24.28 13.79 18.38
C LEU A 74 25.67 14.19 18.93
N GLY A 75 26.60 13.24 19.08
CA GLY A 75 27.94 13.53 19.61
C GLY A 75 27.94 13.94 21.09
N LEU A 76 26.90 13.60 21.85
CA LEU A 76 26.78 13.89 23.27
C LEU A 76 27.70 12.97 24.09
N VAL A 77 28.25 13.48 25.19
CA VAL A 77 29.14 12.73 26.10
C VAL A 77 28.48 12.58 27.46
N PRO A 78 28.51 11.40 28.12
CA PRO A 78 27.93 11.27 29.45
C PRO A 78 28.65 12.16 30.46
N ALA A 79 27.90 12.89 31.28
CA ALA A 79 28.45 13.69 32.37
C ALA A 79 29.07 12.77 33.45
N GLY A 80 30.34 13.03 33.79
CA GLY A 80 31.01 12.31 34.87
C GLY A 80 30.43 12.64 36.26
N PRO A 81 30.73 11.85 37.29
CA PRO A 81 30.32 12.15 38.67
C PRO A 81 30.79 13.55 39.11
N GLY A 82 29.85 14.45 39.39
CA GLY A 82 30.13 15.83 39.79
C GLY A 82 30.42 16.80 38.63
N GLU A 83 30.37 16.34 37.38
CA GLU A 83 30.44 17.21 36.21
C GLU A 83 29.04 17.77 35.88
N PRO A 84 28.93 19.05 35.47
CA PRO A 84 27.66 19.60 35.01
C PRO A 84 27.27 18.98 33.66
N ALA A 85 26.02 18.53 33.57
CA ALA A 85 25.39 18.13 32.31
C ALA A 85 24.73 19.35 31.64
N ASP A 86 24.71 19.37 30.32
CA ASP A 86 24.01 20.36 29.50
C ASP A 86 22.57 19.92 29.22
N LEU A 87 22.35 18.61 29.03
CA LEU A 87 21.06 17.99 28.75
C LEU A 87 20.75 16.86 29.75
N ALA A 88 19.48 16.68 30.09
CA ALA A 88 18.96 15.55 30.83
C ALA A 88 17.93 14.80 29.98
N PHE A 89 18.08 13.48 29.86
CA PHE A 89 17.09 12.59 29.24
C PHE A 89 16.38 11.80 30.33
N GLU A 90 15.09 12.08 30.53
CA GLU A 90 14.29 11.53 31.62
C GLU A 90 13.02 10.88 31.04
N PRO A 91 12.59 9.69 31.52
CA PRO A 91 11.28 9.16 31.17
C PRO A 91 10.19 10.18 31.44
N ALA A 92 9.27 10.35 30.50
CA ALA A 92 8.15 11.27 30.60
C ALA A 92 6.83 10.52 30.65
N GLY A 93 5.91 11.02 31.48
CA GLY A 93 4.55 10.51 31.53
C GLY A 93 3.69 10.96 30.33
N PRO A 94 2.41 10.55 30.30
CA PRO A 94 1.45 10.95 29.27
C PRO A 94 1.39 12.48 29.09
N GLY A 95 1.46 12.94 27.83
CA GLY A 95 1.41 14.36 27.49
C GLY A 95 2.70 15.17 27.75
N GLY A 96 3.74 14.54 28.30
CA GLY A 96 5.07 15.12 28.44
C GLY A 96 6.08 14.53 27.45
N GLY A 97 7.18 15.26 27.21
CA GLY A 97 8.29 14.80 26.38
C GLY A 97 7.92 14.50 24.92
N VAL A 98 8.88 13.94 24.19
CA VAL A 98 8.70 13.47 22.82
C VAL A 98 8.51 11.95 22.79
N PRO A 99 7.58 11.41 21.97
CA PRO A 99 7.47 9.97 21.81
C PRO A 99 8.69 9.45 21.07
N VAL A 100 9.33 8.43 21.63
CA VAL A 100 10.53 7.79 21.05
C VAL A 100 10.21 6.41 20.47
N ARG A 101 9.11 5.78 20.93
CA ARG A 101 8.61 4.50 20.45
C ARG A 101 7.10 4.43 20.59
N LEU A 102 6.41 3.91 19.57
CA LEU A 102 4.94 3.79 19.57
C LEU A 102 4.52 2.35 19.85
N PHE A 103 3.40 2.21 20.56
CA PHE A 103 2.71 0.96 20.79
C PHE A 103 1.31 1.03 20.19
N ILE A 104 0.93 0.02 19.43
CA ILE A 104 -0.31 -0.02 18.66
C ILE A 104 -1.22 -1.08 19.30
N PRO A 105 -2.50 -0.78 19.57
CA PRO A 105 -3.47 -1.79 19.89
C PRO A 105 -3.75 -2.60 18.63
N ALA A 106 -3.57 -3.91 18.74
CA ALA A 106 -3.74 -4.86 17.66
C ALA A 106 -4.70 -5.96 18.08
N ALA A 107 -5.59 -6.33 17.17
CA ALA A 107 -6.49 -7.48 17.33
C ALA A 107 -6.33 -8.43 16.14
N ALA A 108 -6.92 -9.62 16.24
CA ALA A 108 -7.13 -10.45 15.05
C ALA A 108 -8.36 -9.95 14.27
N PRO A 109 -8.51 -10.30 12.99
CA PRO A 109 -9.73 -10.01 12.23
C PRO A 109 -11.02 -10.49 12.90
N GLY A 110 -10.94 -11.55 13.70
CA GLY A 110 -12.00 -12.12 14.54
C GLY A 110 -12.50 -11.22 15.66
N ALA A 111 -11.83 -10.11 15.98
CA ALA A 111 -12.42 -9.05 16.79
C ALA A 111 -13.56 -8.35 16.04
N GLY A 112 -13.44 -8.22 14.71
CA GLY A 112 -14.42 -7.53 13.88
C GLY A 112 -14.47 -6.02 14.13
N VAL A 113 -13.41 -5.42 14.68
CA VAL A 113 -13.33 -4.00 15.00
C VAL A 113 -12.01 -3.45 14.46
N ASP A 114 -12.04 -2.25 13.90
CA ASP A 114 -10.85 -1.60 13.32
C ASP A 114 -10.52 -0.26 13.99
N ALA A 115 -11.35 0.21 14.91
CA ALA A 115 -11.21 1.50 15.58
C ALA A 115 -11.96 1.50 16.91
N LEU A 116 -11.40 2.23 17.90
CA LEU A 116 -12.01 2.46 19.20
C LEU A 116 -11.79 3.91 19.63
N ALA A 117 -12.67 4.45 20.46
CA ALA A 117 -12.33 5.64 21.24
C ALA A 117 -11.31 5.28 22.33
N GLY A 118 -10.49 6.25 22.76
CA GLY A 118 -9.50 6.02 23.82
C GLY A 118 -10.11 5.44 25.10
N GLU A 119 -11.29 5.94 25.51
CA GLU A 119 -12.03 5.45 26.67
C GLU A 119 -12.53 4.00 26.49
N GLN A 120 -12.96 3.63 25.28
CA GLN A 120 -13.42 2.28 24.96
C GLN A 120 -12.27 1.27 25.04
N LEU A 121 -11.10 1.64 24.48
CA LEU A 121 -9.90 0.83 24.57
C LEU A 121 -9.46 0.66 26.04
N ALA A 122 -9.48 1.74 26.82
CA ALA A 122 -9.15 1.68 28.23
C ALA A 122 -10.11 0.77 29.02
N ALA A 123 -11.42 0.86 28.76
CA ALA A 123 -12.44 0.01 29.39
C ALA A 123 -12.27 -1.48 29.03
N ALA A 124 -11.90 -1.79 27.78
CA ALA A 124 -11.58 -3.14 27.34
C ALA A 124 -10.36 -3.71 28.07
N LEU A 125 -9.28 -2.93 28.19
CA LEU A 125 -8.03 -3.34 28.84
C LEU A 125 -8.14 -3.42 30.36
N ARG A 126 -9.00 -2.62 30.99
CA ARG A 126 -9.40 -2.79 32.40
C ARG A 126 -10.39 -3.93 32.60
N GLY A 127 -10.94 -4.45 31.50
CA GLY A 127 -11.93 -5.51 31.41
C GLY A 127 -13.24 -5.18 32.11
N GLU A 128 -13.65 -3.92 31.99
CA GLU A 128 -15.01 -3.41 32.23
C GLU A 128 -15.95 -3.85 31.11
N VAL A 129 -15.38 -4.07 29.91
CA VAL A 129 -16.05 -4.67 28.76
C VAL A 129 -15.43 -6.02 28.47
N ALA A 130 -16.25 -7.07 28.45
CA ALA A 130 -15.79 -8.44 28.33
C ALA A 130 -15.84 -9.00 26.90
N SER A 131 -16.60 -8.40 25.98
CA SER A 131 -16.82 -8.93 24.62
C SER A 131 -16.74 -7.83 23.56
N TRP A 132 -16.18 -8.17 22.40
CA TRP A 132 -16.08 -7.31 21.23
C TRP A 132 -17.45 -6.86 20.68
N ALA A 133 -18.53 -7.60 20.96
CA ALA A 133 -19.89 -7.24 20.57
C ALA A 133 -20.32 -5.87 21.12
N ALA A 134 -19.78 -5.44 22.27
CA ALA A 134 -20.03 -4.11 22.83
C ALA A 134 -19.49 -2.97 21.97
N PHE A 135 -18.56 -3.27 21.05
CA PHE A 135 -17.95 -2.34 20.11
C PHE A 135 -18.38 -2.59 18.66
N GLY A 136 -19.45 -3.36 18.44
CA GLY A 136 -19.91 -3.73 17.09
C GLY A 136 -19.07 -4.81 16.41
N GLY A 137 -18.20 -5.48 17.17
CA GLY A 137 -17.44 -6.65 16.76
C GLY A 137 -18.19 -7.97 16.93
N PHE A 138 -17.45 -9.08 16.85
CA PHE A 138 -18.01 -10.41 17.10
C PHE A 138 -18.28 -10.66 18.60
N ASP A 139 -19.19 -11.59 18.92
CA ASP A 139 -19.37 -12.00 20.32
C ASP A 139 -18.24 -12.94 20.77
N ARG A 140 -17.08 -12.33 21.02
CA ARG A 140 -15.85 -13.00 21.45
C ARG A 140 -15.29 -12.29 22.66
N ALA A 141 -14.82 -13.07 23.63
CA ALA A 141 -14.21 -12.54 24.84
C ALA A 141 -12.96 -11.73 24.52
N ILE A 142 -12.81 -10.56 25.15
CA ILE A 142 -11.62 -9.73 25.02
C ILE A 142 -10.55 -10.28 25.98
N GLU A 143 -9.41 -10.70 25.42
CA GLU A 143 -8.25 -11.16 26.18
C GLU A 143 -7.13 -10.11 26.07
N PRO A 144 -6.81 -9.37 27.14
CA PRO A 144 -5.73 -8.38 27.10
C PRO A 144 -4.35 -9.04 26.99
N GLY A 145 -3.57 -8.57 26.02
CA GLY A 145 -2.19 -8.99 25.78
C GLY A 145 -1.22 -7.81 25.74
N PHE A 146 0.05 -8.06 26.05
CA PHE A 146 1.12 -7.08 25.89
C PHE A 146 2.39 -7.76 25.37
N LEU A 147 2.98 -7.22 24.30
CA LEU A 147 4.27 -7.67 23.80
C LEU A 147 5.39 -6.85 24.43
N GLY A 148 6.04 -7.41 25.45
CA GLY A 148 7.05 -6.74 26.26
C GLY A 148 6.94 -7.07 27.74
N ALA A 149 7.62 -6.30 28.59
CA ALA A 149 7.68 -6.57 30.03
C ALA A 149 6.51 -5.91 30.81
N PRO A 150 6.05 -6.49 31.93
CA PRO A 150 5.01 -5.87 32.76
C PRO A 150 5.32 -4.44 33.23
N ALA A 151 6.58 -4.14 33.53
CA ALA A 151 6.99 -2.80 33.96
C ALA A 151 6.83 -1.75 32.84
N GLU A 152 7.05 -2.16 31.58
CA GLU A 152 6.85 -1.30 30.40
C GLU A 152 5.35 -1.06 30.16
N ALA A 153 4.53 -2.11 30.27
CA ALA A 153 3.09 -2.03 30.05
C ALA A 153 2.39 -0.98 30.93
N GLN A 154 2.78 -0.86 32.20
CA GLN A 154 2.16 0.12 33.10
C GLN A 154 2.30 1.55 32.56
N GLY A 155 3.52 1.97 32.22
CA GLY A 155 3.77 3.34 31.72
C GLY A 155 3.12 3.62 30.38
N ILE A 156 3.05 2.63 29.50
CA ILE A 156 2.39 2.77 28.19
C ILE A 156 0.87 2.91 28.34
N LEU A 157 0.24 2.11 29.20
CA LEU A 157 -1.21 2.10 29.40
C LEU A 157 -1.74 3.35 30.11
N GLU A 158 -0.93 4.00 30.96
CA GLU A 158 -1.25 5.31 31.55
C GLU A 158 -1.53 6.39 30.48
N GLY A 159 -1.03 6.19 29.25
CA GLY A 159 -1.35 7.03 28.10
C GLY A 159 -2.83 7.11 27.73
N LEU A 160 -3.65 6.13 28.14
CA LEU A 160 -5.10 6.11 27.92
C LEU A 160 -5.89 6.86 28.99
N GLY A 161 -5.21 7.56 29.91
CA GLY A 161 -5.83 8.38 30.95
C GLY A 161 -5.84 7.74 32.34
N ALA A 162 -6.57 8.37 33.26
CA ALA A 162 -6.58 7.98 34.66
C ALA A 162 -7.25 6.61 34.89
N GLY A 163 -6.62 5.77 35.71
CA GLY A 163 -7.12 4.46 36.09
C GLY A 163 -5.99 3.47 36.35
N THR A 164 -6.25 2.43 37.14
CA THR A 164 -5.30 1.34 37.38
C THR A 164 -5.61 0.18 36.46
N PHE A 165 -4.63 -0.26 35.67
CA PHE A 165 -4.72 -1.48 34.88
C PHE A 165 -4.24 -2.66 35.72
N ASP A 166 -5.11 -3.66 35.92
CA ASP A 166 -4.74 -4.90 36.60
C ASP A 166 -3.89 -5.76 35.65
N LEU A 167 -2.57 -5.60 35.73
CA LEU A 167 -1.62 -6.34 34.89
C LEU A 167 -1.68 -7.86 35.09
N SER A 168 -2.29 -8.36 36.18
CA SER A 168 -2.48 -9.82 36.36
C SER A 168 -3.47 -10.43 35.35
N ARG A 169 -4.29 -9.59 34.70
CA ARG A 169 -5.20 -9.99 33.62
C ARG A 169 -4.53 -10.07 32.25
N PHE A 170 -3.34 -9.50 32.11
CA PHE A 170 -2.64 -9.42 30.84
C PHE A 170 -1.82 -10.68 30.60
N ARG A 171 -1.92 -11.20 29.38
CA ARG A 171 -0.94 -12.16 28.89
C ARG A 171 0.26 -11.41 28.32
N PHE A 172 1.44 -11.67 28.88
CA PHE A 172 2.69 -11.10 28.40
C PHE A 172 3.37 -12.04 27.41
N PHE A 173 3.87 -11.48 26.33
CA PHE A 173 4.59 -12.20 25.28
C PHE A 173 6.03 -11.68 25.22
N ALA A 174 6.99 -12.60 25.13
CA ALA A 174 8.40 -12.23 25.01
C ALA A 174 8.76 -11.91 23.55
N THR A 175 8.09 -12.56 22.60
CA THR A 175 8.34 -12.36 21.17
C THR A 175 7.03 -12.17 20.39
N ALA A 176 7.14 -11.51 19.24
CA ALA A 176 6.00 -11.35 18.34
C ALA A 176 5.53 -12.69 17.75
N GLU A 177 6.41 -13.67 17.61
CA GLU A 177 6.06 -15.00 17.10
C GLU A 177 5.17 -15.77 18.08
N GLU A 178 5.48 -15.71 19.39
CA GLU A 178 4.61 -16.27 20.44
C GLU A 178 3.22 -15.63 20.45
N LEU A 179 3.17 -14.30 20.30
CA LEU A 179 1.91 -13.57 20.20
C LEU A 179 1.12 -14.01 18.95
N ARG A 180 1.78 -14.11 17.79
CA ARG A 180 1.14 -14.53 16.53
C ARG A 180 0.62 -15.96 16.57
N ALA A 181 1.37 -16.87 17.19
CA ALA A 181 0.91 -18.24 17.39
C ALA A 181 -0.34 -18.33 18.29
N THR A 182 -0.61 -17.28 19.08
CA THR A 182 -1.81 -17.16 19.93
C THR A 182 -2.95 -16.38 19.22
N LEU A 183 -2.60 -15.41 18.37
CA LEU A 183 -3.54 -14.62 17.56
C LEU A 183 -4.03 -15.42 16.34
N ALA A 184 -4.84 -16.45 16.57
CA ALA A 184 -5.62 -17.06 15.49
C ALA A 184 -6.47 -16.00 14.79
N LEU A 185 -6.80 -16.19 13.51
CA LEU A 185 -7.61 -15.25 12.72
C LEU A 185 -8.93 -14.91 13.40
N ASP A 186 -9.51 -15.85 14.14
CA ASP A 186 -10.76 -15.73 14.86
C ASP A 186 -10.59 -15.40 16.37
N SER A 187 -9.37 -15.08 16.82
CA SER A 187 -9.08 -14.78 18.23
C SER A 187 -9.79 -13.52 18.74
N GLY A 188 -10.17 -13.53 20.02
CA GLY A 188 -10.67 -12.35 20.75
C GLY A 188 -9.57 -11.53 21.44
N MET A 189 -8.30 -11.87 21.25
CA MET A 189 -7.17 -11.18 21.87
C MET A 189 -7.07 -9.71 21.43
N LEU A 190 -6.84 -8.81 22.40
CA LEU A 190 -6.49 -7.41 22.22
C LEU A 190 -5.08 -7.22 22.77
N ALA A 191 -4.08 -7.11 21.90
CA ALA A 191 -2.69 -6.97 22.28
C ALA A 191 -2.20 -5.52 22.08
N ILE A 192 -1.47 -4.99 23.05
CA ILE A 192 -0.66 -3.78 22.84
C ILE A 192 0.73 -4.20 22.38
N VAL A 193 1.12 -3.79 21.18
CA VAL A 193 2.37 -4.23 20.54
C VAL A 193 3.23 -3.05 20.11
N PRO A 194 4.56 -3.12 20.21
CA PRO A 194 5.43 -2.15 19.57
C PRO A 194 5.12 -2.05 18.08
N PHE A 195 5.14 -0.84 17.51
CA PHE A 195 4.81 -0.59 16.11
C PHE A 195 5.64 -1.47 15.15
N GLU A 196 6.93 -1.63 15.42
CA GLU A 196 7.85 -2.46 14.62
C GLU A 196 7.52 -3.96 14.66
N ALA A 197 6.68 -4.40 15.60
CA ALA A 197 6.26 -5.78 15.73
C ALA A 197 5.01 -6.11 14.88
N LEU A 198 4.26 -5.12 14.41
CA LEU A 198 3.07 -5.31 13.58
C LEU A 198 3.38 -6.13 12.34
N ARG A 199 2.57 -7.16 12.10
CA ARG A 199 2.55 -8.02 10.91
C ARG A 199 1.27 -8.87 10.92
N PRO A 200 0.80 -9.42 9.79
CA PRO A 200 -0.38 -10.29 9.78
C PRO A 200 -0.29 -11.46 10.79
N PRO A 201 -1.39 -11.86 11.44
CA PRO A 201 -2.77 -11.38 11.24
C PRO A 201 -3.14 -10.12 12.07
N MET A 202 -2.19 -9.36 12.59
CA MET A 202 -2.50 -8.19 13.43
C MET A 202 -3.23 -7.10 12.62
N VAL A 203 -4.47 -6.81 13.02
CA VAL A 203 -5.25 -5.64 12.60
C VAL A 203 -4.97 -4.51 13.59
N ALA A 204 -4.31 -3.45 13.13
CA ALA A 204 -4.10 -2.26 13.94
C ALA A 204 -5.42 -1.52 14.18
N LEU A 205 -5.69 -1.15 15.43
CA LEU A 205 -6.89 -0.40 15.80
C LEU A 205 -6.58 1.10 15.87
N ALA A 206 -7.37 1.89 15.16
CA ALA A 206 -7.32 3.34 15.31
C ALA A 206 -7.83 3.77 16.70
N ILE A 207 -7.24 4.82 17.26
CA ILE A 207 -7.70 5.45 18.51
C ILE A 207 -8.15 6.87 18.21
N ASP A 208 -9.41 7.19 18.50
CA ASP A 208 -9.98 8.54 18.30
C ASP A 208 -9.74 9.10 16.88
N GLY A 209 -9.77 8.21 15.88
CA GLY A 209 -9.52 8.53 14.47
C GLY A 209 -8.04 8.66 14.07
N MET A 210 -7.09 8.57 15.01
CA MET A 210 -5.66 8.48 14.72
C MET A 210 -5.27 7.02 14.45
N ASP A 211 -4.41 6.81 13.47
CA ASP A 211 -3.94 5.49 13.08
C ASP A 211 -2.52 5.57 12.50
N PRO A 212 -1.49 5.61 13.36
CA PRO A 212 -0.10 5.68 12.92
C PRO A 212 0.32 4.49 12.05
N ALA A 213 -0.31 3.32 12.23
CA ALA A 213 -0.08 2.12 11.43
C ALA A 213 -0.53 2.28 9.97
N ARG A 214 -1.40 3.25 9.68
CA ARG A 214 -1.83 3.61 8.33
C ARG A 214 -1.41 5.02 7.90
N GLY A 215 -0.58 5.69 8.68
CA GLY A 215 -0.12 7.05 8.40
C GLY A 215 -1.12 8.16 8.69
N PHE A 216 -2.16 7.90 9.49
CA PHE A 216 -3.16 8.91 9.85
C PHE A 216 -2.92 9.49 11.24
N GLY A 217 -3.08 10.81 11.35
CA GLY A 217 -2.90 11.55 12.60
C GLY A 217 -1.45 11.93 12.87
N GLU A 218 -1.21 12.52 14.04
CA GLU A 218 0.11 13.00 14.45
C GLU A 218 0.73 12.03 15.47
N PRO A 219 1.84 11.34 15.15
CA PRO A 219 2.53 10.44 16.10
C PRO A 219 2.86 11.10 17.44
N ALA A 220 3.16 12.41 17.44
CA ALA A 220 3.40 13.20 18.64
C ALA A 220 2.25 13.14 19.67
N ARG A 221 1.01 12.99 19.18
CA ARG A 221 -0.24 12.98 19.95
C ARG A 221 -0.73 11.56 20.26
N TRP A 222 -0.05 10.53 19.77
CA TRP A 222 -0.43 9.15 20.02
C TRP A 222 -0.35 8.84 21.53
N PRO A 223 -1.41 8.26 22.12
CA PRO A 223 -1.48 8.05 23.57
C PRO A 223 -0.54 6.94 24.06
N LEU A 224 -0.39 5.87 23.27
CA LEU A 224 0.37 4.68 23.65
C LEU A 224 1.81 4.78 23.14
N ALA A 225 2.65 5.53 23.86
CA ALA A 225 4.03 5.76 23.46
C ALA A 225 4.98 5.78 24.64
N GLU A 226 6.19 5.25 24.44
CA GLU A 226 7.32 5.54 25.30
C GLU A 226 7.76 6.99 25.03
N ARG A 227 7.89 7.79 26.09
CA ARG A 227 8.16 9.22 26.00
C ARG A 227 9.39 9.61 26.80
N VAL A 228 10.18 10.52 26.23
CA VAL A 228 11.40 11.04 26.86
C VAL A 228 11.34 12.56 26.89
N ALA A 229 11.51 13.15 28.06
CA ALA A 229 11.71 14.58 28.23
C ALA A 229 13.19 14.91 28.06
N VAL A 230 13.47 15.92 27.23
CA VAL A 230 14.80 16.51 27.12
C VAL A 230 14.81 17.81 27.91
N ARG A 231 15.54 17.82 29.03
CA ARG A 231 15.66 19.00 29.89
C ARG A 231 16.98 19.70 29.64
N ALA A 232 16.94 20.96 29.23
CA ALA A 232 18.13 21.80 29.19
C ALA A 232 18.52 22.21 30.63
N LEU A 233 19.81 22.08 30.94
CA LEU A 233 20.39 22.41 32.23
C LEU A 233 21.35 23.61 32.14
N THR A 234 21.78 23.95 30.94
CA THR A 234 22.67 25.08 30.62
C THR A 234 22.15 25.84 29.39
N PRO A 235 22.61 27.08 29.13
CA PRO A 235 22.29 27.79 27.90
C PRO A 235 22.70 27.05 26.62
N ALA A 236 23.81 26.29 26.67
CA ALA A 236 24.25 25.45 25.56
C ALA A 236 23.29 24.28 25.33
N GLY A 237 22.80 23.66 26.42
CA GLY A 237 21.73 22.67 26.37
C GLY A 237 20.42 23.25 25.81
N GLU A 238 20.05 24.48 26.16
CA GLU A 238 18.84 25.14 25.64
C GLU A 238 18.93 25.33 24.12
N ALA A 239 20.10 25.75 23.62
CA ALA A 239 20.35 25.88 22.18
C ALA A 239 20.26 24.55 21.42
N ALA A 240 20.65 23.43 22.06
CA ALA A 240 20.66 22.10 21.45
C ALA A 240 19.39 21.27 21.69
N ARG A 241 18.52 21.70 22.60
CA ARG A 241 17.36 20.92 23.06
C ARG A 241 16.44 20.52 21.91
N ALA A 242 16.08 21.47 21.04
CA ALA A 242 15.16 21.19 19.93
C ALA A 242 15.75 20.17 18.95
N GLN A 243 17.06 20.22 18.69
CA GLN A 243 17.75 19.24 17.87
C GLN A 243 17.77 17.86 18.54
N ALA A 244 18.00 17.80 19.86
CA ALA A 244 17.96 16.57 20.61
C ALA A 244 16.56 15.95 20.64
N GLU A 245 15.51 16.75 20.87
CA GLU A 245 14.11 16.33 20.81
C GLU A 245 13.75 15.80 19.42
N ALA A 246 14.13 16.50 18.35
CA ALA A 246 13.88 16.05 16.98
C ALA A 246 14.63 14.76 16.62
N ALA A 247 15.86 14.58 17.13
CA ALA A 247 16.67 13.41 16.85
C ALA A 247 16.16 12.14 17.56
N ILE A 248 15.54 12.27 18.73
CA ILE A 248 14.98 11.11 19.45
C ILE A 248 13.51 10.86 19.14
N ALA A 249 12.80 11.85 18.57
CA ALA A 249 11.41 11.71 18.19
C ALA A 249 11.24 10.53 17.23
N VAL A 250 10.19 9.73 17.46
CA VAL A 250 9.91 8.52 16.69
C VAL A 250 9.85 8.83 15.20
N GLN A 251 10.60 8.04 14.42
CA GLN A 251 10.61 8.09 12.96
C GLN A 251 9.93 6.82 12.45
N LEU A 252 8.76 6.96 11.85
CA LEU A 252 8.07 5.84 11.23
C LEU A 252 8.57 5.67 9.79
N PRO A 253 8.76 4.42 9.31
CA PRO A 253 9.09 4.20 7.91
C PRO A 253 7.99 4.73 7.00
N PRO A 254 8.31 5.10 5.75
CA PRO A 254 7.30 5.53 4.78
C PRO A 254 6.19 4.49 4.68
N VAL A 255 4.94 4.97 4.68
CA VAL A 255 3.74 4.13 4.64
C VAL A 255 3.22 4.06 3.21
N THR A 256 2.77 2.88 2.77
CA THR A 256 2.08 2.71 1.49
C THR A 256 0.87 1.80 1.70
N ARG A 257 -0.32 2.27 1.31
CA ARG A 257 -1.58 1.53 1.33
C ARG A 257 -1.85 0.97 -0.07
N VAL A 258 -1.80 -0.34 -0.21
CA VAL A 258 -2.28 -1.05 -1.40
C VAL A 258 -3.70 -1.53 -1.14
N VAL A 259 -4.65 -1.14 -1.99
CA VAL A 259 -6.06 -1.54 -1.85
C VAL A 259 -6.45 -2.39 -3.06
N ALA A 260 -6.88 -3.62 -2.82
CA ALA A 260 -7.33 -4.55 -3.86
C ALA A 260 -8.86 -4.74 -3.85
N THR A 261 -9.45 -4.91 -5.03
CA THR A 261 -10.88 -5.19 -5.22
C THR A 261 -11.12 -6.59 -5.76
N GLY A 262 -12.36 -7.04 -5.61
CA GLY A 262 -12.90 -8.21 -6.29
C GLY A 262 -13.18 -8.00 -7.77
N ASP A 263 -14.02 -8.88 -8.34
CA ASP A 263 -14.31 -8.94 -9.77
C ASP A 263 -15.07 -7.70 -10.28
N ILE A 264 -14.55 -7.12 -11.36
CA ILE A 264 -15.08 -5.92 -12.01
C ILE A 264 -15.72 -6.32 -13.33
N LEU A 265 -17.05 -6.30 -13.36
CA LEU A 265 -17.87 -6.54 -14.55
C LEU A 265 -18.84 -5.37 -14.81
N MET A 266 -18.52 -4.56 -15.81
CA MET A 266 -19.37 -3.45 -16.28
C MET A 266 -20.10 -3.80 -17.59
N SER A 267 -20.66 -5.00 -17.66
CA SER A 267 -21.40 -5.54 -18.82
C SER A 267 -22.87 -5.79 -18.47
N ARG A 268 -23.67 -6.24 -19.43
CA ARG A 268 -25.06 -6.69 -19.24
C ARG A 268 -25.92 -5.68 -18.46
N CYS A 269 -26.47 -6.07 -17.31
CA CYS A 269 -27.37 -5.22 -16.55
C CYS A 269 -26.62 -4.11 -15.80
N THR A 270 -25.36 -4.34 -15.41
CA THR A 270 -24.48 -3.28 -14.91
C THR A 270 -24.32 -2.19 -15.96
N LEU A 271 -24.00 -2.56 -17.21
CA LEU A 271 -23.84 -1.61 -18.31
C LEU A 271 -25.13 -0.83 -18.58
N ALA A 272 -26.27 -1.51 -18.60
CA ALA A 272 -27.57 -0.86 -18.77
C ALA A 272 -27.86 0.16 -17.66
N ALA A 273 -27.52 -0.17 -16.41
CA ALA A 273 -27.68 0.73 -15.27
C ALA A 273 -26.76 1.96 -15.39
N ILE A 274 -25.48 1.78 -15.77
CA ILE A 274 -24.53 2.88 -16.01
C ILE A 274 -25.07 3.83 -17.08
N ARG A 275 -25.46 3.29 -18.24
CA ARG A 275 -26.01 4.09 -19.36
C ARG A 275 -27.24 4.88 -18.96
N ALA A 276 -28.11 4.31 -18.12
CA ALA A 276 -29.31 4.98 -17.65
C ALA A 276 -29.01 6.21 -16.76
N THR A 277 -27.83 6.29 -16.15
CA THR A 277 -27.43 7.48 -15.36
C THR A 277 -26.94 8.63 -16.24
N GLY A 278 -26.43 8.35 -17.44
CA GLY A 278 -25.71 9.32 -18.27
C GLY A 278 -24.30 9.69 -17.76
N ASP A 279 -23.84 9.06 -16.68
CA ASP A 279 -22.52 9.27 -16.07
C ASP A 279 -21.77 7.94 -16.00
N TRP A 280 -20.76 7.79 -16.85
CA TRP A 280 -20.01 6.54 -16.96
C TRP A 280 -19.20 6.18 -15.71
N ALA A 281 -18.96 7.14 -14.81
CA ALA A 281 -18.30 6.90 -13.53
C ALA A 281 -19.28 6.54 -12.41
N SER A 282 -20.59 6.50 -12.68
CA SER A 282 -21.62 6.34 -11.65
C SER A 282 -21.44 5.14 -10.70
N PRO A 283 -20.93 3.96 -11.13
CA PRO A 283 -20.74 2.84 -10.21
C PRO A 283 -19.85 3.18 -9.03
N LEU A 284 -18.82 4.00 -9.25
CA LEU A 284 -17.77 4.30 -8.28
C LEU A 284 -17.82 5.73 -7.73
N ARG A 285 -18.86 6.51 -8.03
CA ARG A 285 -19.18 7.75 -7.30
C ARG A 285 -19.80 7.47 -5.93
N SER A 286 -19.15 6.64 -5.13
CA SER A 286 -19.64 6.16 -3.83
C SER A 286 -18.53 6.30 -2.78
N PRO A 287 -18.86 6.22 -1.47
CA PRO A 287 -17.85 6.19 -0.42
C PRO A 287 -16.80 5.08 -0.61
N VAL A 288 -17.17 3.96 -1.24
CA VAL A 288 -16.25 2.86 -1.56
C VAL A 288 -15.27 3.29 -2.67
N GLY A 289 -15.75 3.95 -3.72
CA GLY A 289 -14.88 4.50 -4.76
C GLY A 289 -13.98 5.64 -4.26
N ASP A 290 -14.50 6.51 -3.39
CA ASP A 290 -13.71 7.57 -2.73
C ASP A 290 -12.58 6.98 -1.86
N PHE A 291 -12.85 5.88 -1.17
CA PHE A 291 -11.85 5.17 -0.38
C PHE A 291 -10.77 4.55 -1.26
N LEU A 292 -11.17 3.93 -2.37
CA LEU A 292 -10.23 3.33 -3.33
C LEU A 292 -9.33 4.40 -3.97
N ALA A 293 -9.90 5.55 -4.35
CA ALA A 293 -9.16 6.67 -4.92
C ALA A 293 -8.16 7.31 -3.95
N ALA A 294 -8.32 7.07 -2.64
CA ALA A 294 -7.39 7.50 -1.60
C ALA A 294 -6.30 6.47 -1.27
N ALA A 295 -6.22 5.35 -1.98
CA ALA A 295 -5.11 4.40 -1.88
C ALA A 295 -3.83 4.99 -2.51
N ASP A 296 -2.66 4.53 -2.06
CA ASP A 296 -1.39 4.86 -2.72
C ASP A 296 -1.19 4.01 -3.99
N ILE A 297 -1.74 2.79 -3.97
CA ILE A 297 -1.87 1.90 -5.13
C ILE A 297 -3.23 1.19 -5.06
N ALA A 298 -4.04 1.30 -6.11
CA ALA A 298 -5.28 0.55 -6.26
C ALA A 298 -5.15 -0.56 -7.32
N ALA A 299 -5.56 -1.78 -6.95
CA ALA A 299 -5.48 -2.97 -7.79
C ALA A 299 -6.83 -3.71 -7.89
N GLY A 300 -7.06 -4.46 -8.98
CA GLY A 300 -8.29 -5.23 -9.15
C GLY A 300 -8.24 -6.24 -10.29
N SER A 301 -9.36 -6.95 -10.49
CA SER A 301 -9.55 -7.95 -11.54
C SER A 301 -10.63 -7.48 -12.51
N LEU A 302 -10.27 -7.28 -13.78
CA LEU A 302 -11.24 -6.93 -14.82
C LEU A 302 -11.76 -8.21 -15.47
N ASP A 303 -12.96 -8.63 -15.08
CA ASP A 303 -13.52 -9.91 -15.50
C ASP A 303 -14.41 -9.76 -16.74
N GLY A 304 -13.77 -9.51 -17.88
CA GLY A 304 -14.43 -9.21 -19.14
C GLY A 304 -13.53 -8.42 -20.08
N SER A 305 -14.09 -7.92 -21.18
CA SER A 305 -13.32 -7.17 -22.18
C SER A 305 -13.95 -5.83 -22.54
N ILE A 306 -13.09 -4.88 -22.90
CA ILE A 306 -13.45 -3.52 -23.28
C ILE A 306 -13.12 -3.32 -24.77
N GLN A 307 -14.13 -2.97 -25.57
CA GLN A 307 -14.06 -3.00 -27.03
C GLN A 307 -14.76 -1.80 -27.66
N ASP A 308 -14.22 -1.27 -28.76
CA ASP A 308 -14.73 -0.09 -29.48
C ASP A 308 -15.22 -0.38 -30.91
N TYR A 309 -15.33 -1.66 -31.27
CA TYR A 309 -15.65 -2.08 -32.64
C TYR A 309 -16.98 -2.82 -32.79
N ALA A 310 -17.67 -3.14 -31.69
CA ALA A 310 -19.00 -3.76 -31.71
C ALA A 310 -19.82 -3.30 -30.49
N GLU A 311 -21.14 -3.25 -30.66
CA GLU A 311 -22.06 -2.89 -29.58
C GLU A 311 -22.15 -4.06 -28.57
N PRO A 312 -21.88 -3.83 -27.28
CA PRO A 312 -21.98 -4.87 -26.26
C PRO A 312 -23.41 -5.38 -26.07
N TYR A 313 -23.53 -6.58 -25.52
CA TYR A 313 -24.82 -7.11 -25.13
C TYR A 313 -25.45 -6.27 -23.99
N GLY A 314 -26.73 -5.96 -24.13
CA GLY A 314 -27.52 -5.28 -23.10
C GLY A 314 -27.86 -6.19 -21.91
N CYS A 315 -28.83 -5.78 -21.09
CA CYS A 315 -29.30 -6.55 -19.95
C CYS A 315 -30.11 -7.79 -20.38
N ILE A 316 -29.40 -8.85 -20.79
CA ILE A 316 -29.94 -10.15 -21.17
C ILE A 316 -29.09 -11.28 -20.55
N PRO A 317 -29.65 -12.49 -20.38
CA PRO A 317 -28.86 -13.66 -20.01
C PRO A 317 -27.88 -14.02 -21.15
N THR A 318 -26.58 -13.86 -20.89
CA THR A 318 -25.48 -14.23 -21.79
C THR A 318 -24.22 -14.43 -20.96
N THR A 319 -23.30 -15.26 -21.45
CA THR A 319 -21.95 -15.43 -20.89
C THR A 319 -20.92 -14.54 -21.57
N ASN A 320 -21.35 -13.67 -22.50
CA ASN A 320 -20.48 -12.73 -23.19
C ASN A 320 -20.40 -11.41 -22.41
N LEU A 321 -19.25 -11.17 -21.80
CA LEU A 321 -18.98 -10.13 -20.83
C LEU A 321 -18.18 -8.99 -21.47
N THR A 322 -18.86 -8.23 -22.33
CA THR A 322 -18.28 -7.13 -23.10
C THR A 322 -18.75 -5.77 -22.63
N SER A 323 -17.86 -4.78 -22.70
CA SER A 323 -18.12 -3.39 -22.29
C SER A 323 -17.59 -2.41 -23.33
N PRO A 324 -18.21 -1.22 -23.48
CA PRO A 324 -17.70 -0.18 -24.37
C PRO A 324 -16.61 0.65 -23.65
N PRO A 325 -15.73 1.40 -24.35
CA PRO A 325 -14.58 2.07 -23.73
C PRO A 325 -14.94 3.10 -22.66
N GLU A 326 -16.15 3.65 -22.71
CA GLU A 326 -16.61 4.67 -21.78
C GLU A 326 -16.64 4.18 -20.32
N VAL A 327 -16.74 2.86 -20.07
CA VAL A 327 -16.70 2.32 -18.70
C VAL A 327 -15.35 2.55 -17.99
N ILE A 328 -14.28 2.84 -18.74
CA ILE A 328 -12.97 3.22 -18.19
C ILE A 328 -13.08 4.50 -17.34
N ALA A 329 -14.10 5.34 -17.57
CA ALA A 329 -14.37 6.50 -16.71
C ALA A 329 -14.60 6.12 -15.24
N ALA A 330 -15.23 4.97 -14.95
CA ALA A 330 -15.38 4.49 -13.58
C ALA A 330 -14.03 4.07 -13.00
N LEU A 331 -13.25 3.29 -13.75
CA LEU A 331 -11.94 2.78 -13.30
C LEU A 331 -10.97 3.93 -12.98
N THR A 332 -10.89 4.91 -13.88
CA THR A 332 -10.06 6.10 -13.70
C THR A 332 -10.58 6.99 -12.57
N HIS A 333 -11.90 7.11 -12.39
CA HIS A 333 -12.47 7.86 -11.27
C HIS A 333 -12.09 7.27 -9.91
N ALA A 334 -12.07 5.95 -9.80
CA ALA A 334 -11.70 5.25 -8.56
C ALA A 334 -10.18 5.08 -8.37
N GLY A 335 -9.38 5.57 -9.33
CA GLY A 335 -7.92 5.64 -9.19
C GLY A 335 -7.18 4.31 -9.36
N PHE A 336 -7.71 3.33 -10.10
CA PHE A 336 -6.99 2.07 -10.35
C PHE A 336 -5.64 2.30 -11.01
N ASP A 337 -4.57 1.77 -10.42
CA ASP A 337 -3.22 1.79 -10.99
C ASP A 337 -2.93 0.52 -11.79
N VAL A 338 -3.39 -0.65 -11.32
CA VAL A 338 -3.11 -1.96 -11.92
C VAL A 338 -4.38 -2.80 -12.00
N LEU A 339 -4.65 -3.38 -13.16
CA LEU A 339 -5.68 -4.41 -13.31
C LEU A 339 -5.06 -5.70 -13.85
N THR A 340 -5.40 -6.83 -13.24
CA THR A 340 -5.18 -8.11 -13.93
C THR A 340 -6.22 -8.28 -15.02
N VAL A 341 -5.75 -8.73 -16.18
CA VAL A 341 -6.58 -9.15 -17.31
C VAL A 341 -6.44 -10.66 -17.55
N ALA A 342 -5.83 -11.39 -16.61
CA ALA A 342 -5.77 -12.85 -16.58
C ALA A 342 -7.14 -13.43 -16.18
N THR A 343 -8.08 -13.13 -17.07
CA THR A 343 -9.51 -13.36 -17.21
C THR A 343 -9.97 -14.54 -18.04
N ASN A 344 -10.78 -15.48 -17.55
CA ASN A 344 -11.49 -16.40 -18.45
C ASN A 344 -12.44 -15.66 -19.43
N HIS A 345 -12.91 -14.46 -19.09
CA HIS A 345 -13.82 -13.64 -19.91
C HIS A 345 -13.12 -12.57 -20.76
N VAL A 346 -11.80 -12.42 -20.66
CA VAL A 346 -11.08 -11.34 -21.38
C VAL A 346 -11.08 -11.52 -22.91
N PHE A 347 -11.44 -12.72 -23.40
CA PHE A 347 -11.58 -13.05 -24.82
C PHE A 347 -13.01 -12.87 -25.35
N ASP A 348 -13.98 -12.54 -24.49
CA ASP A 348 -15.38 -12.44 -24.91
C ASP A 348 -15.57 -11.41 -26.02
N CYS A 349 -16.46 -11.70 -26.97
CA CYS A 349 -16.56 -10.93 -28.21
C CYS A 349 -17.97 -10.52 -28.55
N ALA A 350 -18.22 -9.21 -28.63
CA ALA A 350 -19.54 -8.68 -28.95
C ALA A 350 -19.98 -9.01 -30.39
N ASP A 351 -19.03 -9.29 -31.30
CA ASP A 351 -19.27 -9.70 -32.69
C ASP A 351 -19.07 -11.22 -32.94
N GLY A 352 -18.79 -11.99 -31.89
CA GLY A 352 -18.58 -13.45 -31.93
C GLY A 352 -17.29 -13.93 -32.61
N GLY A 353 -16.42 -13.04 -33.10
CA GLY A 353 -15.27 -13.42 -33.94
C GLY A 353 -13.93 -12.79 -33.59
N CYS A 354 -13.83 -12.01 -32.51
CA CYS A 354 -12.64 -11.23 -32.21
C CYS A 354 -11.54 -11.93 -31.36
N GLY A 355 -11.89 -12.93 -30.55
CA GLY A 355 -11.01 -13.65 -29.61
C GLY A 355 -9.95 -12.76 -28.94
N ALA A 356 -8.68 -13.15 -29.08
CA ALA A 356 -7.54 -12.41 -28.52
C ALA A 356 -7.46 -10.92 -28.94
N ARG A 357 -8.10 -10.50 -30.03
CA ARG A 357 -8.21 -9.07 -30.38
C ARG A 357 -8.94 -8.28 -29.30
N ALA A 358 -9.95 -8.87 -28.65
CA ALA A 358 -10.67 -8.25 -27.54
C ALA A 358 -9.74 -7.99 -26.35
N MET A 359 -8.96 -8.99 -25.95
CA MET A 359 -8.00 -8.87 -24.87
C MET A 359 -6.95 -7.80 -25.16
N LEU A 360 -6.29 -7.88 -26.32
CA LEU A 360 -5.26 -6.90 -26.71
C LEU A 360 -5.84 -5.48 -26.80
N ARG A 361 -7.06 -5.33 -27.30
CA ARG A 361 -7.74 -4.03 -27.33
C ARG A 361 -8.05 -3.50 -25.93
N THR A 362 -8.46 -4.38 -25.02
CA THR A 362 -8.71 -4.05 -23.60
C THR A 362 -7.42 -3.52 -22.96
N ILE A 363 -6.30 -4.23 -23.16
CA ILE A 363 -4.98 -3.83 -22.67
C ILE A 363 -4.59 -2.45 -23.21
N ASP A 364 -4.72 -2.23 -24.51
CA ASP A 364 -4.38 -0.94 -25.14
C ASP A 364 -5.22 0.22 -24.59
N LEU A 365 -6.52 0.01 -24.42
CA LEU A 365 -7.43 1.04 -23.91
C LEU A 365 -7.15 1.39 -22.44
N LEU A 366 -6.89 0.40 -21.60
CA LEU A 366 -6.51 0.62 -20.19
C LEU A 366 -5.18 1.36 -20.07
N ARG A 367 -4.16 0.93 -20.82
CA ARG A 367 -2.84 1.59 -20.84
C ARG A 367 -2.91 3.01 -21.37
N ALA A 368 -3.73 3.26 -22.39
CA ALA A 368 -3.98 4.61 -22.90
C ALA A 368 -4.67 5.53 -21.86
N ALA A 369 -5.41 4.95 -20.92
CA ALA A 369 -6.03 5.65 -19.80
C ALA A 369 -5.12 5.76 -18.56
N GLY A 370 -3.88 5.26 -18.63
CA GLY A 370 -2.91 5.30 -17.53
C GLY A 370 -3.05 4.15 -16.52
N ILE A 371 -3.85 3.14 -16.81
CA ILE A 371 -4.02 1.94 -15.98
C ILE A 371 -3.09 0.84 -16.50
N ALA A 372 -2.18 0.38 -15.67
CA ALA A 372 -1.28 -0.71 -16.01
C ALA A 372 -2.02 -2.05 -16.01
N THR A 373 -1.55 -3.02 -16.79
CA THR A 373 -2.17 -4.34 -16.91
C THR A 373 -1.14 -5.44 -16.70
N VAL A 374 -1.55 -6.52 -16.05
CA VAL A 374 -0.74 -7.73 -15.85
C VAL A 374 -1.52 -8.98 -16.27
N GLY A 375 -0.79 -10.05 -16.60
CA GLY A 375 -1.39 -11.38 -16.80
C GLY A 375 -2.04 -11.61 -18.17
N GLY A 376 -1.74 -10.77 -19.17
CA GLY A 376 -2.14 -10.98 -20.55
C GLY A 376 -1.26 -10.18 -21.52
N GLY A 377 -1.06 -10.69 -22.74
CA GLY A 377 -0.15 -10.07 -23.70
C GLY A 377 -0.22 -10.68 -25.11
N ALA A 378 0.58 -10.13 -26.04
CA ALA A 378 0.63 -10.62 -27.43
C ALA A 378 1.37 -11.96 -27.59
N ASN A 379 2.02 -12.42 -26.52
CA ASN A 379 2.74 -13.67 -26.37
C ASN A 379 2.98 -13.94 -24.88
N LEU A 380 3.56 -15.09 -24.55
CA LEU A 380 3.81 -15.53 -23.19
C LEU A 380 4.79 -14.62 -22.44
N ALA A 381 5.82 -14.09 -23.12
CA ALA A 381 6.76 -13.18 -22.48
C ALA A 381 6.08 -11.88 -22.03
N GLU A 382 5.19 -11.32 -22.85
CA GLU A 382 4.38 -10.16 -22.47
C GLU A 382 3.34 -10.47 -21.40
N ALA A 383 2.70 -11.65 -21.45
CA ALA A 383 1.72 -12.05 -20.44
C ALA A 383 2.36 -12.21 -19.04
N LEU A 384 3.61 -12.66 -18.99
CA LEU A 384 4.40 -12.82 -17.77
C LEU A 384 5.20 -11.56 -17.38
N GLU A 385 5.13 -10.46 -18.15
CA GLU A 385 5.86 -9.24 -17.81
C GLU A 385 5.20 -8.57 -16.59
N PRO A 386 5.95 -8.36 -15.49
CA PRO A 386 5.40 -7.70 -14.32
C PRO A 386 5.26 -6.20 -14.52
N VAL A 387 4.36 -5.60 -13.76
CA VAL A 387 4.32 -4.15 -13.55
C VAL A 387 5.05 -3.84 -12.26
N ILE A 388 5.97 -2.86 -12.28
CA ILE A 388 6.65 -2.38 -11.07
C ILE A 388 6.31 -0.90 -10.87
N ILE A 389 5.69 -0.59 -9.73
CA ILE A 389 5.33 0.76 -9.31
C ILE A 389 6.23 1.16 -8.15
N GLU A 390 6.94 2.28 -8.28
CA GLU A 390 7.65 2.89 -7.15
C GLU A 390 6.73 3.86 -6.40
N ARG A 391 6.57 3.65 -5.10
CA ARG A 391 5.86 4.54 -4.18
C ARG A 391 6.64 4.63 -2.89
N ASN A 392 6.80 5.86 -2.38
CA ASN A 392 7.45 6.12 -1.09
C ASN A 392 8.84 5.45 -0.93
N GLY A 393 9.60 5.34 -2.03
CA GLY A 393 10.93 4.73 -2.07
C GLY A 393 10.95 3.19 -2.07
N VAL A 394 9.82 2.55 -2.32
CA VAL A 394 9.65 1.09 -2.35
C VAL A 394 9.10 0.67 -3.71
N ARG A 395 9.64 -0.40 -4.29
CA ARG A 395 9.19 -0.97 -5.57
C ARG A 395 8.18 -2.08 -5.31
N PHE A 396 6.93 -1.85 -5.71
CA PHE A 396 5.83 -2.82 -5.66
C PHE A 396 5.68 -3.49 -7.03
N GLY A 397 5.98 -4.78 -7.09
CA GLY A 397 5.84 -5.61 -8.29
C GLY A 397 4.51 -6.35 -8.32
N PHE A 398 3.90 -6.42 -9.50
CA PHE A 398 2.60 -7.08 -9.74
C PHE A 398 2.71 -8.12 -10.85
N LEU A 399 2.09 -9.27 -10.65
CA LEU A 399 1.86 -10.30 -11.67
C LEU A 399 0.40 -10.75 -11.64
N GLY A 400 -0.12 -11.19 -12.79
CA GLY A 400 -1.47 -11.74 -12.95
C GLY A 400 -1.41 -13.14 -13.56
N PHE A 401 -2.26 -14.06 -13.12
CA PHE A 401 -2.34 -15.43 -13.63
C PHE A 401 -3.78 -15.94 -13.71
N ASP A 402 -4.05 -16.79 -14.70
CA ASP A 402 -5.34 -17.41 -14.98
C ASP A 402 -5.20 -18.93 -14.89
N ASP A 403 -5.97 -19.54 -13.97
CA ASP A 403 -6.11 -21.00 -13.79
C ASP A 403 -7.47 -21.55 -14.26
N ILE A 404 -8.34 -20.68 -14.78
CA ILE A 404 -9.70 -21.07 -15.17
C ILE A 404 -9.76 -21.41 -16.65
N ALA A 405 -9.16 -20.58 -17.49
CA ALA A 405 -9.16 -20.76 -18.94
C ALA A 405 -7.76 -20.95 -19.52
N ALA A 406 -6.78 -21.31 -18.68
CA ALA A 406 -5.38 -21.51 -19.06
C ALA A 406 -5.20 -22.39 -20.32
N GLU A 407 -5.97 -23.49 -20.41
CA GLU A 407 -5.94 -24.39 -21.56
C GLU A 407 -6.42 -23.71 -22.85
N ASP A 408 -7.54 -22.99 -22.77
CA ASP A 408 -8.23 -22.40 -23.92
C ASP A 408 -7.54 -21.13 -24.40
N ILE A 409 -7.27 -20.17 -23.49
CA ILE A 409 -6.88 -18.80 -23.84
C ILE A 409 -5.48 -18.41 -23.33
N GLY A 410 -4.75 -19.32 -22.67
CA GLY A 410 -3.38 -19.06 -22.22
C GLY A 410 -2.41 -18.69 -23.36
N ALA A 411 -1.52 -17.74 -23.12
CA ALA A 411 -0.52 -17.30 -24.08
C ALA A 411 0.48 -18.41 -24.42
N THR A 412 0.98 -18.41 -25.66
CA THR A 412 2.13 -19.23 -26.06
C THR A 412 3.30 -18.33 -26.41
N GLU A 413 4.47 -18.91 -26.69
CA GLU A 413 5.66 -18.14 -27.11
C GLU A 413 5.38 -17.24 -28.34
N THR A 414 4.37 -17.57 -29.16
CA THR A 414 4.06 -16.85 -30.40
C THR A 414 2.61 -16.39 -30.53
N GLU A 415 1.72 -16.81 -29.64
CA GLU A 415 0.29 -16.48 -29.72
C GLU A 415 -0.17 -15.69 -28.48
N PRO A 416 -1.05 -14.69 -28.66
CA PRO A 416 -1.58 -13.90 -27.56
C PRO A 416 -2.42 -14.75 -26.59
N GLY A 417 -2.44 -14.35 -25.33
CA GLY A 417 -3.29 -14.96 -24.32
C GLY A 417 -3.04 -14.47 -22.90
N THR A 418 -3.73 -15.11 -21.95
CA THR A 418 -3.53 -14.89 -20.51
C THR A 418 -2.27 -15.58 -20.02
N ALA A 419 -1.67 -15.12 -18.92
CA ALA A 419 -0.56 -15.80 -18.27
C ALA A 419 -1.10 -17.08 -17.61
N PRO A 420 -0.80 -18.27 -18.17
CA PRO A 420 -1.47 -19.48 -17.72
C PRO A 420 -0.85 -20.00 -16.43
N LEU A 421 -1.70 -20.55 -15.58
CA LEU A 421 -1.38 -21.36 -14.43
C LEU A 421 -2.25 -22.61 -14.54
N ASP A 422 -1.70 -23.81 -14.63
CA ASP A 422 -2.53 -25.01 -14.48
C ASP A 422 -1.68 -26.19 -13.97
N ASP A 423 -2.03 -26.61 -12.75
CA ASP A 423 -1.39 -27.71 -12.04
C ASP A 423 -2.35 -28.89 -11.82
N SER A 424 -3.52 -28.88 -12.48
CA SER A 424 -4.50 -29.98 -12.42
C SER A 424 -3.93 -31.29 -13.00
N TYR A 425 -2.93 -31.20 -13.87
CA TYR A 425 -2.39 -32.36 -14.60
C TYR A 425 -1.17 -33.04 -13.98
N ALA A 426 -0.59 -32.53 -12.88
CA ALA A 426 0.59 -33.17 -12.27
C ALA A 426 0.27 -34.56 -11.66
N ASP A 427 -0.97 -34.78 -11.20
CA ASP A 427 -1.39 -36.04 -10.55
C ASP A 427 -2.46 -36.85 -11.34
N GLU A 428 -3.16 -36.29 -12.34
CA GLU A 428 -4.30 -36.96 -12.98
C GLU A 428 -3.98 -37.87 -14.19
N ARG A 429 -2.75 -37.88 -14.73
CA ARG A 429 -2.39 -38.82 -15.81
C ARG A 429 -1.85 -40.16 -15.30
N SER A 430 -2.70 -40.92 -14.62
CA SER A 430 -2.61 -42.40 -14.62
C SER A 430 -3.38 -43.04 -15.78
N THR A 431 -4.13 -42.25 -16.56
CA THR A 431 -4.74 -42.67 -17.83
C THR A 431 -4.69 -41.56 -18.88
N PRO A 432 -4.31 -41.84 -20.13
CA PRO A 432 -4.26 -40.85 -21.20
C PRO A 432 -5.68 -40.44 -21.64
N PRO A 433 -5.95 -39.15 -21.93
CA PRO A 433 -7.23 -38.74 -22.48
C PRO A 433 -7.44 -39.32 -23.89
N ARG A 434 -8.68 -39.73 -24.18
CA ARG A 434 -9.11 -40.04 -25.54
C ARG A 434 -9.28 -38.72 -26.29
N GLU A 435 -8.50 -38.58 -27.35
CA GLU A 435 -8.52 -37.49 -28.34
C GLU A 435 -9.91 -37.03 -28.84
N PRO A 436 -10.03 -35.79 -29.37
CA PRO A 436 -8.95 -35.07 -30.06
C PRO A 436 -8.40 -33.77 -29.45
N ALA A 437 -7.09 -33.63 -29.69
CA ALA A 437 -6.23 -32.44 -29.78
C ALA A 437 -6.86 -31.03 -29.60
N PHE A 438 -6.80 -30.49 -28.38
CA PHE A 438 -6.76 -29.04 -28.07
C PHE A 438 -5.90 -28.73 -26.83
N TYR A 439 -4.92 -29.58 -26.51
CA TYR A 439 -4.11 -29.42 -25.30
C TYR A 439 -2.84 -28.62 -25.56
N LYS A 440 -2.66 -27.49 -24.85
CA LYS A 440 -1.36 -26.82 -24.73
C LYS A 440 -0.37 -27.72 -23.97
N PRO A 441 0.95 -27.71 -24.30
CA PRO A 441 1.93 -28.51 -23.58
C PRO A 441 1.93 -28.21 -22.07
N ALA A 442 1.96 -29.25 -21.23
CA ALA A 442 1.99 -29.14 -19.76
C ALA A 442 3.15 -28.27 -19.21
N GLU A 443 4.23 -28.09 -19.98
CA GLU A 443 5.36 -27.20 -19.64
C GLU A 443 5.01 -25.70 -19.71
N LEU A 444 3.94 -25.32 -20.44
CA LEU A 444 3.41 -23.95 -20.46
C LEU A 444 2.58 -23.64 -19.21
N LEU A 445 2.00 -24.67 -18.59
CA LEU A 445 1.04 -24.59 -17.50
C LEU A 445 1.69 -24.80 -16.11
N SER A 446 2.95 -25.24 -16.08
CA SER A 446 3.58 -25.75 -14.85
C SER A 446 3.73 -24.72 -13.73
N LEU A 447 3.51 -25.18 -12.50
CA LEU A 447 3.80 -24.44 -11.26
C LEU A 447 5.25 -23.92 -11.21
N SER A 448 6.19 -24.64 -11.83
CA SER A 448 7.60 -24.22 -11.86
C SER A 448 7.85 -22.90 -12.59
N ARG A 449 7.06 -22.62 -13.64
CA ARG A 449 7.13 -21.36 -14.40
C ARG A 449 6.49 -20.23 -13.62
N PHE A 450 5.34 -20.49 -13.01
CA PHE A 450 4.67 -19.58 -12.08
C PHE A 450 5.60 -19.13 -10.95
N GLU A 451 6.23 -20.08 -10.24
CA GLU A 451 7.22 -19.79 -9.21
C GLU A 451 8.47 -19.08 -9.77
N GLY A 452 8.90 -19.43 -10.98
CA GLY A 452 10.01 -18.80 -11.68
C GLY A 452 9.78 -17.30 -11.90
N ALA A 453 8.62 -16.93 -12.46
CA ALA A 453 8.26 -15.54 -12.70
C ALA A 453 8.20 -14.73 -11.39
N ILE A 454 7.69 -15.32 -10.31
CA ILE A 454 7.63 -14.68 -8.99
C ILE A 454 9.04 -14.47 -8.43
N ARG A 455 9.93 -15.48 -8.52
CA ARG A 455 11.34 -15.36 -8.10
C ARG A 455 12.08 -14.28 -8.89
N ASP A 456 11.85 -14.21 -10.20
CA ASP A 456 12.45 -13.20 -11.07
C ASP A 456 11.95 -11.78 -10.76
N LEU A 457 10.67 -11.65 -10.37
CA LEU A 457 10.12 -10.39 -9.89
C LEU A 457 10.69 -10.01 -8.51
N LYS A 458 10.83 -10.96 -7.58
CA LYS A 458 11.40 -10.69 -6.24
C LYS A 458 12.84 -10.18 -6.31
N ALA A 459 13.60 -10.53 -7.35
CA ALA A 459 14.92 -9.97 -7.60
C ALA A 459 14.91 -8.49 -8.05
N ARG A 460 13.77 -7.98 -8.54
CA ARG A 460 13.59 -6.64 -9.13
C ARG A 460 12.67 -5.72 -8.33
N ALA A 461 11.86 -6.26 -7.43
CA ALA A 461 10.91 -5.53 -6.59
C ALA A 461 11.16 -5.81 -5.10
N ASP A 462 10.80 -4.85 -4.25
CA ASP A 462 10.95 -4.98 -2.81
C ASP A 462 9.74 -5.73 -2.21
N VAL A 463 8.54 -5.45 -2.76
CA VAL A 463 7.27 -6.11 -2.45
C VAL A 463 6.73 -6.79 -3.70
N VAL A 464 6.27 -8.04 -3.60
CA VAL A 464 5.69 -8.81 -4.70
C VAL A 464 4.23 -9.14 -4.40
N ILE A 465 3.34 -8.73 -5.31
CA ILE A 465 1.89 -8.91 -5.25
C ILE A 465 1.44 -9.75 -6.43
N VAL A 466 0.75 -10.85 -6.16
CA VAL A 466 0.29 -11.79 -7.19
C VAL A 466 -1.24 -11.81 -7.22
N LEU A 467 -1.81 -11.50 -8.39
CA LEU A 467 -3.24 -11.54 -8.68
C LEU A 467 -3.55 -12.86 -9.39
N VAL A 468 -4.45 -13.68 -8.86
CA VAL A 468 -4.72 -15.02 -9.42
C VAL A 468 -6.22 -15.26 -9.60
N GLN A 469 -6.66 -15.57 -10.82
CA GLN A 469 -8.00 -16.08 -11.03
C GLN A 469 -7.97 -17.62 -10.94
N SER A 470 -8.58 -18.19 -9.90
CA SER A 470 -8.45 -19.63 -9.62
C SER A 470 -9.58 -20.15 -8.72
N GLY A 471 -9.96 -21.42 -8.92
CA GLY A 471 -10.79 -22.17 -7.98
C GLY A 471 -12.24 -22.40 -8.38
N TYR A 472 -13.07 -22.68 -7.40
CA TYR A 472 -14.50 -22.96 -7.60
C TYR A 472 -15.32 -21.70 -7.37
N GLU A 473 -16.38 -21.56 -8.16
CA GLU A 473 -17.44 -20.57 -7.95
C GLU A 473 -18.35 -20.97 -6.78
N ASP A 474 -19.03 -19.99 -6.20
CA ASP A 474 -20.15 -20.13 -5.28
C ASP A 474 -19.83 -20.88 -3.97
N THR A 475 -18.62 -20.69 -3.46
CA THR A 475 -18.18 -21.26 -2.19
C THR A 475 -17.20 -20.35 -1.45
N HIS A 476 -17.30 -20.33 -0.12
CA HIS A 476 -16.34 -19.65 0.75
C HIS A 476 -15.03 -20.45 0.94
N GLU A 477 -15.07 -21.77 0.73
CA GLU A 477 -13.89 -22.63 0.86
C GLU A 477 -13.07 -22.60 -0.44
N PRO A 478 -11.79 -22.19 -0.40
CA PRO A 478 -10.93 -22.21 -1.56
C PRO A 478 -10.68 -23.65 -2.00
N SER A 479 -10.63 -23.85 -3.31
CA SER A 479 -10.33 -25.16 -3.88
C SER A 479 -8.89 -25.63 -3.52
N PRO A 480 -8.60 -26.94 -3.57
CA PRO A 480 -7.25 -27.44 -3.41
C PRO A 480 -6.24 -26.83 -4.39
N ARG A 481 -6.65 -26.55 -5.64
CA ARG A 481 -5.81 -25.90 -6.65
C ARG A 481 -5.47 -24.45 -6.29
N SER A 482 -6.46 -23.66 -5.86
CA SER A 482 -6.25 -22.28 -5.38
C SER A 482 -5.30 -22.25 -4.18
N THR A 483 -5.51 -23.15 -3.22
CA THR A 483 -4.65 -23.29 -2.03
C THR A 483 -3.21 -23.64 -2.42
N LYS A 484 -3.02 -24.58 -3.35
CA LYS A 484 -1.69 -24.99 -3.84
C LYS A 484 -0.97 -23.83 -4.52
N ALA A 485 -1.63 -23.16 -5.46
CA ALA A 485 -1.06 -22.06 -6.23
C ALA A 485 -0.70 -20.85 -5.34
N ALA A 486 -1.61 -20.42 -4.46
CA ALA A 486 -1.35 -19.27 -3.60
C ALA A 486 -0.20 -19.52 -2.61
N ARG A 487 -0.12 -20.73 -2.04
CA ARG A 487 1.01 -21.10 -1.17
C ARG A 487 2.32 -21.19 -1.93
N ALA A 488 2.32 -21.73 -3.15
CA ALA A 488 3.49 -21.75 -4.02
C ALA A 488 3.97 -20.34 -4.38
N ALA A 489 3.05 -19.38 -4.59
CA ALA A 489 3.42 -17.99 -4.81
C ALA A 489 4.15 -17.40 -3.61
N VAL A 490 3.64 -17.61 -2.40
CA VAL A 490 4.30 -17.17 -1.16
C VAL A 490 5.66 -17.85 -1.00
N ASP A 491 5.74 -19.16 -1.22
CA ASP A 491 6.99 -19.92 -1.13
C ASP A 491 8.03 -19.45 -2.17
N ALA A 492 7.59 -18.92 -3.32
CA ALA A 492 8.42 -18.32 -4.36
C ALA A 492 8.81 -16.84 -4.08
N GLY A 493 8.22 -16.20 -3.06
CA GLY A 493 8.58 -14.86 -2.61
C GLY A 493 7.50 -13.79 -2.72
N ALA A 494 6.24 -14.16 -2.96
CA ALA A 494 5.11 -13.23 -2.88
C ALA A 494 4.85 -12.78 -1.44
N ASP A 495 4.68 -11.47 -1.24
CA ASP A 495 4.34 -10.86 0.04
C ASP A 495 2.81 -10.75 0.22
N LEU A 496 2.07 -10.66 -0.89
CA LEU A 496 0.61 -10.63 -0.92
C LEU A 496 0.09 -11.43 -2.12
N VAL A 497 -0.89 -12.30 -1.90
CA VAL A 497 -1.64 -12.99 -2.96
C VAL A 497 -3.11 -12.59 -2.86
N VAL A 498 -3.68 -12.12 -3.97
CA VAL A 498 -5.09 -11.75 -4.08
C VAL A 498 -5.73 -12.57 -5.18
N GLY A 499 -6.63 -13.46 -4.79
CA GLY A 499 -7.40 -14.28 -5.69
C GLY A 499 -8.76 -13.68 -6.02
N ASN A 500 -9.38 -14.19 -7.09
CA ASN A 500 -10.77 -13.96 -7.51
C ASN A 500 -11.25 -15.18 -8.33
N GLN A 501 -12.43 -15.11 -8.96
CA GLN A 501 -13.22 -16.18 -9.64
C GLN A 501 -14.45 -16.59 -8.85
N ALA A 502 -14.33 -16.73 -7.53
CA ALA A 502 -15.33 -17.45 -6.77
C ALA A 502 -16.72 -16.79 -6.76
N HIS A 503 -16.79 -15.50 -7.14
CA HIS A 503 -17.95 -14.59 -7.02
C HIS A 503 -18.50 -14.41 -5.60
N TRP A 504 -18.06 -15.24 -4.65
CA TRP A 504 -18.23 -15.11 -3.21
C TRP A 504 -16.89 -14.73 -2.59
N VAL A 505 -16.93 -14.15 -1.40
CA VAL A 505 -15.72 -14.02 -0.59
C VAL A 505 -15.21 -15.41 -0.20
N GLN A 506 -13.91 -15.64 -0.25
CA GLN A 506 -13.29 -16.88 0.23
C GLN A 506 -12.39 -16.63 1.43
N TRP A 507 -11.93 -17.72 2.03
CA TRP A 507 -11.06 -17.69 3.19
C TRP A 507 -9.80 -16.86 2.97
N VAL A 508 -9.15 -16.48 4.07
CA VAL A 508 -7.81 -15.91 4.08
C VAL A 508 -6.83 -16.82 4.80
N GLU A 509 -5.56 -16.71 4.46
CA GLU A 509 -4.47 -17.43 5.11
C GLU A 509 -3.30 -16.49 5.40
N VAL A 510 -2.70 -16.64 6.57
CA VAL A 510 -1.42 -16.01 6.91
C VAL A 510 -0.34 -17.08 6.87
N ARG A 511 0.70 -16.85 6.07
CA ARG A 511 1.81 -17.78 5.89
C ARG A 511 3.14 -17.05 6.03
N GLY A 512 3.82 -17.26 7.16
CA GLY A 512 4.96 -16.41 7.50
C GLY A 512 4.51 -14.96 7.58
N ASP A 513 5.27 -14.02 7.02
CA ASP A 513 4.88 -12.60 6.99
C ASP A 513 3.99 -12.21 5.79
N ALA A 514 3.63 -13.18 4.94
CA ALA A 514 2.75 -12.97 3.79
C ALA A 514 1.27 -13.19 4.12
N PHE A 515 0.41 -12.57 3.30
CA PHE A 515 -1.05 -12.69 3.39
C PHE A 515 -1.63 -13.23 2.08
N ILE A 516 -2.59 -14.14 2.19
CA ILE A 516 -3.32 -14.71 1.07
C ILE A 516 -4.82 -14.41 1.27
N ALA A 517 -5.44 -13.76 0.31
CA ALA A 517 -6.89 -13.67 0.18
C ALA A 517 -7.32 -14.49 -1.04
N TYR A 518 -8.09 -15.56 -0.85
CA TYR A 518 -8.39 -16.47 -1.95
C TYR A 518 -9.44 -15.94 -2.94
N ALA A 519 -10.39 -15.13 -2.48
CA ALA A 519 -11.34 -14.41 -3.31
C ALA A 519 -11.93 -13.22 -2.55
N LEU A 520 -12.04 -12.06 -3.20
CA LEU A 520 -12.61 -10.85 -2.60
C LEU A 520 -14.12 -10.68 -2.87
N GLY A 521 -14.71 -11.58 -3.66
CA GLY A 521 -16.10 -11.53 -4.12
C GLY A 521 -16.30 -10.62 -5.33
N ASN A 522 -17.55 -10.38 -5.72
CA ASN A 522 -17.86 -9.42 -6.77
C ASN A 522 -17.67 -7.98 -6.27
N PHE A 523 -17.10 -7.07 -7.09
CA PHE A 523 -17.00 -5.64 -6.76
C PHE A 523 -18.04 -4.79 -7.50
N ILE A 524 -18.10 -4.97 -8.82
CA ILE A 524 -19.13 -4.38 -9.68
C ILE A 524 -19.66 -5.53 -10.53
N PHE A 525 -20.88 -5.99 -10.28
CA PHE A 525 -21.44 -7.14 -10.99
C PHE A 525 -22.97 -7.16 -10.90
N ASP A 526 -23.64 -7.70 -11.91
CA ASP A 526 -25.08 -7.92 -11.94
C ASP A 526 -25.54 -9.31 -11.45
N GLN A 527 -24.64 -10.07 -10.82
CA GLN A 527 -24.96 -11.31 -10.12
C GLN A 527 -25.63 -10.99 -8.78
N VAL A 528 -26.96 -10.96 -8.79
CA VAL A 528 -27.79 -10.66 -7.61
C VAL A 528 -28.64 -11.86 -7.18
N TRP A 529 -28.17 -13.07 -7.50
CA TRP A 529 -28.93 -14.31 -7.34
C TRP A 529 -29.05 -14.74 -5.87
N THR A 530 -28.00 -14.51 -5.08
CA THR A 530 -27.97 -14.75 -3.63
C THR A 530 -27.30 -13.57 -2.92
N PRO A 531 -27.51 -13.41 -1.60
CA PRO A 531 -26.79 -12.41 -0.82
C PRO A 531 -25.26 -12.49 -0.98
N GLU A 532 -24.70 -13.68 -1.04
CA GLU A 532 -23.26 -13.91 -1.16
C GLU A 532 -22.66 -13.34 -2.45
N HIS A 533 -23.38 -13.44 -3.58
CA HIS A 533 -22.95 -12.84 -4.85
C HIS A 533 -22.90 -11.31 -4.85
N THR A 534 -23.66 -10.70 -3.93
CA THR A 534 -23.67 -9.25 -3.73
C THR A 534 -22.64 -8.81 -2.70
N GLN A 535 -21.97 -9.72 -2.01
CA GLN A 535 -21.06 -9.43 -0.92
C GLN A 535 -19.60 -9.51 -1.39
N GLY A 536 -18.80 -8.55 -0.93
CA GLY A 536 -17.36 -8.55 -1.15
C GLY A 536 -16.65 -7.72 -0.10
N TYR A 537 -15.33 -7.58 -0.21
CA TYR A 537 -14.58 -6.66 0.63
C TYR A 537 -13.41 -6.03 -0.12
N LEU A 538 -13.09 -4.77 0.21
CA LEU A 538 -11.80 -4.20 -0.16
C LEU A 538 -10.73 -4.77 0.79
N LEU A 539 -9.64 -5.27 0.21
CA LEU A 539 -8.46 -5.66 0.97
C LEU A 539 -7.48 -4.49 1.01
N GLU A 540 -7.36 -3.83 2.15
CA GLU A 540 -6.34 -2.81 2.39
C GLU A 540 -5.11 -3.46 3.05
N ALA A 541 -4.01 -3.54 2.31
CA ALA A 541 -2.71 -3.97 2.79
C ALA A 541 -1.81 -2.74 3.03
N THR A 542 -1.41 -2.53 4.28
CA THR A 542 -0.53 -1.42 4.63
C THR A 542 0.90 -1.88 4.81
N PHE A 543 1.81 -1.22 4.11
CA PHE A 543 3.24 -1.48 4.14
C PHE A 543 3.97 -0.32 4.81
N HIS A 544 4.95 -0.63 5.65
CA HIS A 544 5.95 0.31 6.12
C HIS A 544 7.31 -0.08 5.56
N GLY A 545 7.85 0.72 4.64
CA GLY A 545 8.88 0.23 3.72
C GLY A 545 8.36 -0.98 2.94
N ALA A 546 9.16 -2.05 2.86
CA ALA A 546 8.76 -3.30 2.19
C ALA A 546 7.97 -4.27 3.12
N LYS A 547 7.76 -3.92 4.38
CA LYS A 547 7.15 -4.82 5.36
C LYS A 547 5.64 -4.64 5.40
N LEU A 548 4.88 -5.72 5.15
CA LEU A 548 3.44 -5.77 5.39
C LEU A 548 3.17 -5.67 6.90
N SER A 549 2.64 -4.53 7.35
CA SER A 549 2.43 -4.25 8.78
C SER A 549 1.05 -4.69 9.25
N THR A 550 0.01 -4.39 8.49
CA THR A 550 -1.37 -4.68 8.86
C THR A 550 -2.26 -4.81 7.63
N ILE A 551 -3.36 -5.56 7.80
CA ILE A 551 -4.38 -5.80 6.79
C ILE A 551 -5.73 -5.37 7.37
N ARG A 552 -6.55 -4.72 6.55
CA ARG A 552 -7.96 -4.47 6.84
C ARG A 552 -8.84 -5.04 5.75
N MET A 553 -9.92 -5.67 6.18
CA MET A 553 -11.00 -6.10 5.31
C MET A 553 -12.15 -5.11 5.50
N LEU A 554 -12.58 -4.50 4.40
CA LEU A 554 -13.64 -3.50 4.41
C LEU A 554 -14.82 -4.04 3.60
N PRO A 555 -15.74 -4.78 4.25
CA PRO A 555 -16.89 -5.36 3.58
C PRO A 555 -17.76 -4.32 2.89
N TYR A 556 -18.30 -4.70 1.75
CA TYR A 556 -19.31 -3.96 1.03
C TYR A 556 -20.40 -4.92 0.54
N VAL A 557 -21.54 -4.34 0.16
CA VAL A 557 -22.62 -5.00 -0.55
C VAL A 557 -22.90 -4.24 -1.86
N ILE A 558 -23.17 -4.98 -2.92
CA ILE A 558 -23.62 -4.46 -4.21
C ILE A 558 -25.12 -4.18 -4.10
N GLU A 559 -25.49 -2.91 -4.15
CA GLU A 559 -26.88 -2.48 -4.00
C GLU A 559 -27.29 -1.49 -5.10
N GLY A 560 -28.60 -1.31 -5.25
CA GLY A 560 -29.18 -0.39 -6.22
C GLY A 560 -28.77 -0.71 -7.65
N GLN A 561 -28.15 0.27 -8.33
CA GLN A 561 -27.66 0.17 -9.71
C GLN A 561 -26.31 -0.55 -9.81
N TYR A 562 -26.17 -1.69 -9.13
CA TYR A 562 -24.95 -2.53 -9.10
C TYR A 562 -23.73 -1.79 -8.56
N ARG A 563 -23.90 -1.04 -7.48
CA ARG A 563 -22.86 -0.18 -6.90
C ARG A 563 -22.37 -0.77 -5.58
N PRO A 564 -21.05 -0.86 -5.34
CA PRO A 564 -20.54 -1.28 -4.06
C PRO A 564 -20.74 -0.17 -3.02
N MET A 565 -21.35 -0.54 -1.89
CA MET A 565 -21.61 0.31 -0.72
C MET A 565 -21.06 -0.39 0.53
N PHE A 566 -20.33 0.32 1.39
CA PHE A 566 -19.78 -0.29 2.61
C PHE A 566 -20.89 -0.95 3.43
N ALA A 567 -20.63 -2.18 3.85
CA ALA A 567 -21.54 -2.93 4.70
C ALA A 567 -21.34 -2.48 6.15
N GLU A 568 -22.43 -2.43 6.89
CA GLU A 568 -22.42 -2.06 8.31
C GLU A 568 -23.08 -3.16 9.16
N GLY A 569 -22.85 -3.08 10.48
CA GLY A 569 -23.52 -3.92 11.47
C GLY A 569 -23.43 -5.43 11.17
N PRO A 570 -24.54 -6.18 11.27
CA PRO A 570 -24.54 -7.63 11.07
C PRO A 570 -24.04 -8.09 9.70
N THR A 571 -24.31 -7.33 8.62
CA THR A 571 -23.85 -7.70 7.27
C THR A 571 -22.33 -7.62 7.17
N ARG A 572 -21.72 -6.56 7.73
CA ARG A 572 -20.26 -6.43 7.81
C ARG A 572 -19.62 -7.63 8.51
N LEU A 573 -20.16 -7.99 9.68
CA LEU A 573 -19.64 -9.11 10.46
C LEU A 573 -19.87 -10.46 9.77
N LYS A 574 -20.99 -10.66 9.08
CA LYS A 574 -21.21 -11.87 8.27
C LYS A 574 -20.11 -12.03 7.23
N VAL A 575 -19.86 -11.00 6.42
CA VAL A 575 -18.83 -11.05 5.36
C VAL A 575 -17.45 -11.38 5.95
N ILE A 576 -17.06 -10.73 7.04
CA ILE A 576 -15.79 -11.05 7.71
C ILE A 576 -15.80 -12.52 8.18
N GLN A 577 -16.88 -12.98 8.82
CA GLN A 577 -16.98 -14.35 9.33
C GLN A 577 -16.85 -15.41 8.23
N ASP A 578 -17.38 -15.13 7.03
CA ASP A 578 -17.27 -16.01 5.88
C ASP A 578 -15.82 -16.10 5.35
N VAL A 579 -15.02 -15.04 5.55
CA VAL A 579 -13.59 -14.97 5.17
C VAL A 579 -12.67 -15.60 6.22
N LEU A 580 -13.04 -15.64 7.50
CA LEU A 580 -12.15 -16.21 8.53
C LEU A 580 -12.00 -17.73 8.46
N GLY A 581 -12.84 -18.42 7.69
CA GLY A 581 -12.82 -19.88 7.60
C GLY A 581 -13.12 -20.55 8.95
N ARG A 582 -12.99 -21.88 8.99
CA ARG A 582 -13.14 -22.70 10.22
C ARG A 582 -11.86 -23.44 10.55
#